data_AF-A0A060ZG73-F1
#
_entry.id   AF-A0A060ZG73-F1
#
_cell.length_a   1.000
_cell.length_b   1.000
_cell.length_c   1.000
_cell.angle_alpha   90.00
_cell.angle_beta   90.00
_cell.angle_gamma   90.00
#
_symmetry.space_group_name_H-M   'P 1'
#
loop_
_entity.id
_entity.type
_entity.pdbx_description
1 polymer ?
#
loop_
_entity_poly.entity_id
_entity_poly.type
_entity_poly.pdbx_seq_one_letter_code
_entity_poly.pdbx_strand_id
1 'polypeptide(L)'
;MSNSYAECYPATMDDLAVDSDEEVDYTKMDQGNKKGPLGRWDFDTQDEYSEYMNNKEALPKAAFQYGIKMSEGRKTRRFKETNEKAELDRQWKKISAIIEKRKKAEADG
;
A
#
# COMPACT_ATOMS: atom_id res chain seq x y z
N MET A 1 56.03 -33.06 -4.23
CA MET A 1 55.51 -31.81 -4.82
C MET A 1 54.18 -31.55 -4.16
N SER A 2 54.07 -30.51 -3.33
CA SER A 2 52.79 -30.16 -2.69
C SER A 2 51.79 -29.81 -3.79
N ASN A 3 50.64 -30.49 -3.81
CA ASN A 3 49.57 -30.18 -4.75
C ASN A 3 48.91 -28.88 -4.28
N SER A 4 49.47 -27.74 -4.70
CA SER A 4 48.94 -26.40 -4.41
C SER A 4 47.45 -26.24 -4.77
N TYR A 5 46.97 -27.06 -5.70
CA TYR A 5 45.56 -27.14 -6.07
C TYR A 5 44.67 -27.71 -4.93
N ALA A 6 45.19 -28.65 -4.13
CA ALA A 6 44.45 -29.28 -3.03
C ALA A 6 44.26 -28.34 -1.82
N GLU A 7 45.20 -27.42 -1.59
CA GLU A 7 45.09 -26.41 -0.52
C GLU A 7 43.96 -25.39 -0.80
N CYS A 8 43.55 -25.23 -2.06
CA CYS A 8 42.41 -24.38 -2.43
C CYS A 8 41.05 -25.05 -2.24
N TYR A 9 41.01 -26.37 -2.05
CA TYR A 9 39.76 -27.13 -1.89
C TYR A 9 39.90 -28.24 -0.83
N PRO A 10 40.21 -27.87 0.44
CA PRO A 10 40.54 -28.82 1.50
C PRO A 10 39.38 -29.78 1.88
N ALA A 11 38.16 -29.50 1.43
CA ALA A 11 36.96 -30.26 1.78
C ALA A 11 36.42 -31.19 0.67
N THR A 12 37.09 -31.29 -0.48
CA THR A 12 36.47 -31.93 -1.67
C THR A 12 36.80 -33.41 -1.87
N MET A 13 37.67 -34.00 -1.05
CA MET A 13 38.12 -35.38 -1.30
C MET A 13 37.39 -36.46 -0.51
N ASP A 14 36.75 -36.17 0.64
CA ASP A 14 36.22 -37.26 1.47
C ASP A 14 34.82 -37.05 2.12
N ASP A 15 34.17 -35.87 2.05
CA ASP A 15 32.93 -35.64 2.84
C ASP A 15 31.80 -34.87 2.14
N LEU A 16 31.79 -34.87 0.80
CA LEU A 16 30.71 -34.27 -0.01
C LEU A 16 30.00 -35.29 -0.90
N ALA A 17 29.78 -36.50 -0.38
CA ALA A 17 28.63 -37.30 -0.79
C ALA A 17 27.36 -36.62 -0.23
N VAL A 18 27.11 -35.38 -0.68
CA VAL A 18 25.85 -34.69 -0.44
C VAL A 18 24.87 -35.40 -1.35
N ASP A 19 24.00 -36.21 -0.76
CA ASP A 19 22.92 -36.86 -1.47
C ASP A 19 22.06 -35.77 -2.13
N SER A 20 22.21 -35.64 -3.44
CA SER A 20 21.53 -34.64 -4.25
C SER A 20 20.03 -34.94 -4.42
N ASP A 21 19.48 -35.89 -3.65
CA ASP A 21 18.07 -36.25 -3.53
C ASP A 21 17.33 -35.40 -2.49
N GLU A 22 18.01 -34.81 -1.50
CA GLU A 22 17.31 -34.13 -0.41
C GLU A 22 16.61 -32.84 -0.88
N GLU A 23 15.29 -32.95 -1.06
CA GLU A 23 14.35 -31.89 -1.42
C GLU A 23 14.65 -30.60 -0.65
N VAL A 24 14.79 -29.49 -1.38
CA VAL A 24 15.17 -28.19 -0.81
C VAL A 24 14.12 -27.75 0.22
N ASP A 25 14.47 -27.78 1.51
CA ASP A 25 13.56 -27.43 2.61
C ASP A 25 13.29 -25.92 2.67
N TYR A 26 12.20 -25.50 2.03
CA TYR A 26 11.73 -24.12 2.04
C TYR A 26 11.03 -23.70 3.34
N THR A 27 10.85 -24.58 4.33
CA THR A 27 10.08 -24.28 5.56
C THR A 27 10.77 -23.26 6.47
N LYS A 28 12.07 -23.01 6.28
CA LYS A 28 12.89 -22.10 7.10
C LYS A 28 13.10 -20.72 6.48
N MET A 29 12.52 -20.44 5.31
CA MET A 29 12.64 -19.13 4.66
C MET A 29 11.70 -18.12 5.31
N ASP A 30 12.26 -17.06 5.90
CA ASP A 30 11.49 -15.90 6.36
C ASP A 30 10.81 -15.25 5.16
N GLN A 31 9.48 -15.38 5.09
CA GLN A 31 8.64 -14.72 4.08
C GLN A 31 8.46 -13.23 4.44
N GLY A 32 9.57 -12.52 4.68
CA GLY A 32 9.60 -11.13 5.09
C GLY A 32 8.66 -10.25 4.24
N ASN A 33 8.24 -9.11 4.79
CA ASN A 33 7.23 -8.17 4.24
C ASN A 33 6.94 -8.38 2.75
N LYS A 34 5.87 -9.17 2.51
CA LYS A 34 5.50 -9.74 1.22
C LYS A 34 5.65 -8.71 0.09
N LYS A 35 6.60 -9.07 -0.78
CA LYS A 35 6.90 -8.62 -2.15
C LYS A 35 6.31 -7.28 -2.58
N GLY A 36 7.20 -6.36 -2.97
CA GLY A 36 6.85 -5.13 -3.68
C GLY A 36 6.06 -5.41 -4.98
N PRO A 37 5.75 -4.36 -5.77
CA PRO A 37 4.93 -4.51 -6.98
C PRO A 37 5.46 -5.65 -7.86
N LEU A 38 4.61 -6.65 -8.19
CA LEU A 38 5.03 -7.80 -9.01
C LEU A 38 5.66 -7.29 -10.31
N GLY A 39 6.87 -7.78 -10.58
CA GLY A 39 7.67 -7.45 -11.75
C GLY A 39 7.49 -8.48 -12.87
N ARG A 40 8.19 -8.25 -13.99
CA ARG A 40 8.19 -9.19 -15.14
C ARG A 40 8.65 -10.59 -14.77
N TRP A 41 9.57 -10.69 -13.82
CA TRP A 41 10.20 -11.95 -13.37
C TRP A 41 9.35 -12.74 -12.36
N ASP A 42 8.21 -12.19 -11.92
CA ASP A 42 7.28 -12.88 -11.02
C ASP A 42 6.23 -13.72 -11.79
N PHE A 43 6.36 -13.84 -13.12
CA PHE A 43 5.44 -14.58 -13.99
C PHE A 43 6.21 -15.56 -14.87
N ASP A 44 5.59 -16.69 -15.16
CA ASP A 44 6.18 -17.75 -15.98
C ASP A 44 6.06 -17.43 -17.48
N THR A 45 5.06 -16.62 -17.86
CA THR A 45 4.84 -16.21 -19.25
C THR A 45 4.70 -14.69 -19.41
N GLN A 46 5.12 -14.21 -20.60
CA GLN A 46 4.98 -12.80 -20.96
C GLN A 46 3.51 -12.37 -21.10
N ASP A 47 2.64 -13.28 -21.50
CA ASP A 47 1.22 -13.03 -21.68
C ASP A 47 0.55 -12.78 -20.32
N GLU A 48 0.87 -13.58 -19.30
CA GLU A 48 0.39 -13.37 -17.92
C GLU A 48 0.86 -12.03 -17.33
N TYR A 49 2.12 -11.64 -17.56
CA TYR A 49 2.60 -10.33 -17.12
C TYR A 49 1.87 -9.19 -17.85
N SER A 50 1.55 -9.37 -19.13
CA SER A 50 0.86 -8.37 -19.95
C SER A 50 -0.59 -8.21 -19.49
N GLU A 51 -1.30 -9.32 -19.23
CA GLU A 51 -2.63 -9.31 -18.64
C GLU A 51 -2.64 -8.68 -17.24
N TYR A 52 -1.64 -9.02 -16.40
CA TYR A 52 -1.48 -8.40 -15.09
C TYR A 52 -1.29 -6.88 -15.18
N MET A 53 -0.46 -6.40 -16.10
CA MET A 53 -0.25 -4.96 -16.32
C MET A 53 -1.46 -4.27 -16.92
N ASN A 54 -2.23 -4.95 -17.78
CA ASN A 54 -3.45 -4.42 -18.38
C ASN A 54 -4.61 -4.33 -17.38
N ASN A 55 -4.75 -5.34 -16.50
CA ASN A 55 -5.77 -5.38 -15.44
C ASN A 55 -5.43 -4.50 -14.25
N LYS A 56 -4.17 -4.11 -14.08
CA LYS A 56 -3.74 -3.14 -13.09
C LYS A 56 -4.28 -1.77 -13.50
N GLU A 57 -5.49 -1.45 -13.03
CA GLU A 57 -6.14 -0.16 -13.24
C GLU A 57 -5.12 0.96 -13.10
N ALA A 58 -4.81 1.60 -14.23
CA ALA A 58 -3.85 2.69 -14.27
C ALA A 58 -4.52 3.95 -13.69
N LEU A 59 -4.76 3.95 -12.38
CA LEU A 59 -5.10 5.16 -11.67
C LEU A 59 -3.87 6.09 -11.78
N PRO A 60 -3.96 7.23 -12.49
CA PRO A 60 -2.78 8.05 -12.74
C PRO A 60 -2.17 8.48 -11.41
N LYS A 61 -0.84 8.39 -11.25
CA LYS A 61 -0.15 8.88 -10.05
C LYS A 61 -0.53 10.35 -9.73
N ALA A 62 -0.80 11.13 -10.77
CA ALA A 62 -1.31 12.50 -10.66
C ALA A 62 -2.71 12.61 -10.04
N ALA A 63 -3.59 11.63 -10.23
CA ALA A 63 -4.90 11.59 -9.57
C ALA A 63 -4.75 11.40 -8.05
N PHE A 64 -3.74 10.64 -7.59
CA PHE A 64 -3.44 10.51 -6.17
C PHE A 64 -2.71 11.73 -5.59
N GLN A 65 -1.76 12.30 -6.33
CA GLN A 65 -0.94 13.41 -5.86
C GLN A 65 -1.69 14.75 -5.89
N TYR A 66 -2.49 14.97 -6.94
CA TYR A 66 -3.16 16.25 -7.18
C TYR A 66 -4.69 16.13 -7.23
N GLY A 67 -5.29 14.93 -7.13
CA GLY A 67 -6.74 14.78 -7.20
C GLY A 67 -7.33 14.81 -8.62
N ILE A 68 -8.63 14.54 -8.74
CA ILE A 68 -9.36 14.42 -10.01
C ILE A 68 -9.97 15.76 -10.43
N LYS A 69 -9.72 16.16 -11.69
CA LYS A 69 -10.38 17.20 -12.50
C LYS A 69 -11.92 17.09 -12.53
N MET A 70 -12.70 17.80 -11.70
CA MET A 70 -14.16 17.92 -11.88
C MET A 70 -14.53 19.32 -12.40
N SER A 71 -15.76 19.49 -12.91
CA SER A 71 -16.32 20.78 -13.35
C SER A 71 -16.37 21.82 -12.22
N GLU A 72 -16.54 21.35 -10.98
CA GLU A 72 -16.64 22.18 -9.76
C GLU A 72 -15.31 22.39 -9.02
N GLY A 73 -14.21 21.80 -9.53
CA GLY A 73 -12.89 21.89 -8.91
C GLY A 73 -12.15 20.55 -8.86
N ARG A 74 -11.07 20.49 -8.09
CA ARG A 74 -10.18 19.31 -8.02
C ARG A 74 -10.51 18.48 -6.78
N LYS A 75 -11.07 17.28 -6.96
CA LYS A 75 -11.35 16.35 -5.85
C LYS A 75 -10.05 15.70 -5.39
N THR A 76 -9.47 16.21 -4.31
CA THR A 76 -8.32 15.60 -3.64
C THR A 76 -8.80 14.74 -2.47
N ARG A 77 -8.09 13.65 -2.14
CA ARG A 77 -8.38 12.80 -0.96
C ARG A 77 -8.39 13.58 0.38
N ARG A 78 -7.82 14.80 0.41
CA ARG A 78 -7.85 15.69 1.58
C ARG A 78 -9.17 16.45 1.74
N PHE A 79 -10.04 16.43 0.74
CA PHE A 79 -11.42 16.91 0.80
C PHE A 79 -12.32 15.70 1.06
N LYS A 80 -12.34 15.19 2.29
CA LYS A 80 -13.22 14.06 2.64
C LYS A 80 -14.12 14.44 3.81
N GLU A 81 -15.39 14.72 3.48
CA GLU A 81 -16.62 14.48 4.28
C GLU A 81 -16.78 15.12 5.68
N THR A 82 -15.73 15.57 6.33
CA THR A 82 -15.81 16.23 7.65
C THR A 82 -16.38 17.64 7.60
N ASN A 83 -16.48 18.23 6.40
CA ASN A 83 -16.99 19.59 6.25
C ASN A 83 -18.51 19.65 6.42
N GLU A 84 -19.28 18.67 5.92
CA GLU A 84 -20.75 18.68 6.08
C GLU A 84 -21.15 18.57 7.55
N LYS A 85 -20.56 17.64 8.30
CA LYS A 85 -20.83 17.51 9.74
C LYS A 85 -20.40 18.77 10.51
N ALA A 86 -19.27 19.38 10.14
CA ALA A 86 -18.80 20.62 10.75
C ALA A 86 -19.70 21.83 10.40
N GLU A 87 -20.24 21.88 9.18
CA GLU A 87 -21.20 22.89 8.75
C GLU A 87 -22.54 22.73 9.46
N LEU A 88 -23.05 21.50 9.60
CA LEU A 88 -24.24 21.19 10.39
C LEU A 88 -24.06 21.62 11.86
N ASP A 89 -22.91 21.32 12.47
CA ASP A 89 -22.60 21.75 13.84
C ASP A 89 -22.57 23.28 13.98
N ARG A 90 -22.01 24.00 13.00
CA ARG A 90 -21.99 25.47 12.98
C ARG A 90 -23.40 26.06 12.85
N GLN A 91 -24.21 25.50 11.95
CA GLN A 91 -25.60 25.92 11.75
C GLN A 91 -26.43 25.66 13.02
N TRP A 92 -26.28 24.49 13.63
CA TRP A 92 -26.96 24.12 14.87
C TRP A 92 -26.64 25.10 16.01
N LYS A 93 -25.36 25.44 16.21
CA LYS A 93 -24.93 26.43 17.22
C LYS A 93 -25.55 27.80 16.97
N LYS A 94 -25.62 28.23 15.71
CA LYS A 94 -26.24 29.52 15.33
C LYS A 94 -27.74 29.54 15.62
N ILE A 95 -28.46 28.47 15.29
CA ILE A 95 -29.89 28.34 15.56
C ILE A 95 -30.16 28.33 17.07
N SER A 96 -29.40 27.53 17.83
CA SER A 96 -29.53 27.44 19.29
C SER A 96 -29.36 28.80 19.97
N ALA A 97 -28.34 29.57 19.58
CA ALA A 97 -28.09 30.90 20.14
C ALA A 97 -29.21 31.91 19.80
N ILE A 98 -29.83 31.82 18.62
CA ILE A 98 -30.97 32.68 18.26
C ILE A 98 -32.21 32.32 19.09
N ILE A 99 -32.48 31.04 19.30
CA ILE A 99 -33.60 30.56 20.12
C ILE A 99 -33.43 31.03 21.56
N GLU A 100 -32.25 30.88 22.15
CA GLU A 100 -31.98 31.35 23.52
C GLU A 100 -32.16 32.86 23.66
N LYS A 101 -31.66 33.64 22.70
CA LYS A 101 -31.83 35.11 22.70
C LYS A 101 -33.30 35.51 22.62
N ARG A 102 -34.09 34.86 21.75
CA ARG A 102 -35.53 35.12 21.62
C ARG A 102 -36.28 34.73 22.89
N LYS A 103 -35.99 33.55 23.44
CA LYS A 103 -36.61 33.06 24.68
C LYS A 103 -36.29 33.97 25.87
N LYS A 104 -35.08 34.52 25.94
CA LYS A 104 -34.70 35.50 26.97
C LYS A 104 -35.44 36.83 26.77
N ALA A 105 -35.57 37.30 25.53
CA ALA A 105 -36.32 38.53 25.22
C ALA A 105 -37.82 38.40 25.51
N GLU A 106 -38.42 37.23 25.32
CA GLU A 106 -39.82 36.95 25.70
C GLU A 106 -40.03 36.81 27.21
N ALA A 107 -39.00 36.48 27.99
CA ALA A 107 -39.10 36.37 29.44
C ALA A 107 -38.84 37.70 30.17
N ASP A 108 -38.21 38.68 29.51
CA ASP A 108 -37.89 40.02 30.03
C ASP A 108 -38.91 41.10 29.60
N GLY A 109 -39.96 40.72 28.85
CA GLY A 109 -41.05 41.59 28.40
C GLY A 109 -42.38 41.20 29.02
#